data_AF-A0A9P0BZ68-F1
#
_entry.id   AF-A0A9P0BZ68-F1
#
_cell.length_a   1.000
_cell.length_b   1.000
_cell.length_c   1.000
_cell.angle_alpha   90.00
_cell.angle_beta   90.00
_cell.angle_gamma   90.00
#
_symmetry.space_group_name_H-M   'P 1'
#
loop_
_entity.id
_entity.type
_entity.pdbx_description
1 polymer ?
#
loop_
_entity_poly.entity_id
_entity_poly.type
_entity_poly.pdbx_seq_one_letter_code
_entity_poly.pdbx_strand_id
1 'polypeptide(L)'
;MLSRYVVSQVKHNSYFLVGLALGLWVSLVVVPLEEEAGAACASALGPPPRDDYEPQREERPLGPAPRTQARTLQRPRYYSTELGMRGSLLTGVLSSEEALKSQIAALNHTTARLHPALKFFITASAMSSVPGLANVVGFTDTREMLKPFHALKYLADNYLEEYDFFFLVSDTAFVNARRLTELVSQLSVSEDIYMGTVAEDDSHYCLLEGGVLLSNSVLRAIHNELDWCVRNSYSPHHHENVGRCVLHAAHLACSPAAQGESYAAVRASGTDEPPALTPALADAVTVFPVTKAANFYTLHAYVSRVHLQRDAAEVRRLRAALWRGAPRHPPHYRNATWPAGLRADPGLAPPPPDSRFDHLRWISFNATHAFFPDDHHEVAPLTGANREALDLVLAAARAWGLRRWADAGDVRLLEGAWRWEPAAALRYRLLLRLAARAGGGHTLRLLEVVRPLGAARLVPVRYVTESARLSLLLALPSSGHDDDALAFLQRYEAVCLNQDKNTALLVVSNACLQSYILCTRLFLTFGIGRARAGDSGRS
;
A
#
# COMPACT_ATOMS: atom_id res chain seq x y z
N MET A 1 -50.36 -19.46 6.81
CA MET A 1 -49.63 -20.59 7.42
C MET A 1 -48.44 -20.18 8.30
N LEU A 2 -47.82 -19.01 8.09
CA LEU A 2 -46.72 -18.49 8.91
C LEU A 2 -47.09 -18.24 10.39
N SER A 3 -48.29 -17.73 10.69
CA SER A 3 -48.71 -17.43 12.07
C SER A 3 -48.79 -18.67 12.98
N ARG A 4 -49.23 -19.83 12.46
CA ARG A 4 -49.33 -21.06 13.26
C ARG A 4 -47.96 -21.72 13.48
N TYR A 5 -47.03 -21.57 12.54
CA TYR A 5 -45.67 -22.11 12.67
C TYR A 5 -44.86 -21.35 13.73
N VAL A 6 -44.98 -20.02 13.76
CA VAL A 6 -44.32 -19.17 14.78
C VAL A 6 -44.85 -19.49 16.19
N VAL A 7 -46.16 -19.66 16.35
CA VAL A 7 -46.76 -20.01 17.66
C VAL A 7 -46.30 -21.41 18.14
N SER A 8 -46.08 -22.35 17.22
CA SER A 8 -45.56 -23.69 17.56
C SER A 8 -44.09 -23.65 18.00
N GLN A 9 -43.24 -22.85 17.33
CA GLN A 9 -41.83 -22.70 17.67
C GLN A 9 -41.63 -21.97 19.00
N VAL A 10 -42.46 -20.97 19.31
CA VAL A 10 -42.44 -20.27 20.61
C VAL A 10 -42.84 -21.20 21.76
N LYS A 11 -43.77 -22.15 21.56
CA LYS A 11 -44.10 -23.15 22.58
C LYS A 11 -42.95 -24.11 22.85
N HIS A 12 -42.26 -24.59 21.81
CA HIS A 12 -41.15 -25.53 21.97
C HIS A 12 -39.91 -24.90 22.63
N ASN A 13 -39.63 -23.63 22.32
CA ASN A 13 -38.47 -22.90 22.84
C ASN A 13 -38.81 -21.96 24.02
N SER A 14 -39.95 -22.16 24.66
CA SER A 14 -40.42 -21.31 25.77
C SER A 14 -39.41 -21.26 26.93
N TYR A 15 -38.82 -22.40 27.30
CA TYR A 15 -37.78 -22.46 28.33
C TYR A 15 -36.50 -21.71 27.96
N PHE A 16 -36.09 -21.74 26.68
CA PHE A 16 -34.93 -20.99 26.20
C PHE A 16 -35.19 -19.48 26.23
N LEU A 17 -36.37 -19.04 25.79
CA LEU A 17 -36.75 -17.62 25.82
C LEU A 17 -36.87 -17.09 27.25
N VAL A 18 -37.40 -17.90 28.17
CA VAL A 18 -37.45 -17.56 29.60
C VAL A 18 -36.03 -17.48 30.18
N GLY A 19 -35.15 -18.44 29.85
CA GLY A 19 -33.74 -18.41 30.29
C GLY A 19 -32.99 -17.18 29.77
N LEU A 20 -33.21 -16.80 28.51
CA LEU A 20 -32.60 -15.62 27.90
C LEU A 20 -33.12 -14.33 28.56
N ALA A 21 -34.44 -14.22 28.78
CA ALA A 21 -35.03 -13.07 29.45
C ALA A 21 -34.53 -12.92 30.89
N LEU A 22 -34.40 -14.04 31.61
CA LEU A 22 -33.94 -14.05 33.00
C LEU A 22 -32.44 -13.75 33.09
N GLY A 23 -31.63 -14.27 32.16
CA GLY A 23 -30.21 -13.93 32.05
C GLY A 23 -29.98 -12.45 31.72
N LEU A 24 -30.80 -11.89 30.82
CA LEU A 24 -30.71 -10.47 30.45
C LEU A 24 -31.19 -9.56 31.59
N TRP A 25 -32.20 -9.99 32.35
CA TRP A 25 -32.65 -9.30 33.55
C TRP A 25 -31.58 -9.32 34.66
N VAL A 26 -30.97 -10.47 34.94
CA VAL A 26 -29.86 -10.57 35.91
C VAL A 26 -28.69 -9.71 35.47
N SER A 27 -28.34 -9.69 34.17
CA SER A 27 -27.29 -8.82 33.65
C SER A 27 -27.60 -7.34 33.84
N LEU A 28 -28.86 -6.92 33.68
CA LEU A 28 -29.28 -5.52 33.90
C LEU A 28 -29.32 -5.13 35.38
N VAL A 29 -29.56 -6.10 36.28
CA VAL A 29 -29.54 -5.86 37.74
C VAL A 29 -28.11 -5.85 38.28
N VAL A 30 -27.21 -6.64 37.71
CA VAL A 30 -25.81 -6.77 38.16
C VAL A 30 -24.92 -5.66 37.59
N VAL A 31 -25.28 -5.06 36.44
CA VAL A 31 -24.56 -3.91 35.88
C VAL A 31 -25.14 -2.64 36.50
N PRO A 32 -24.42 -1.95 37.41
CA PRO A 32 -24.86 -0.64 37.89
C PRO A 32 -24.84 0.35 36.72
N LEU A 33 -26.02 0.79 36.29
CA LEU A 33 -26.21 1.81 35.24
C LEU A 33 -26.11 3.25 35.79
N GLU A 34 -25.67 3.41 37.03
CA GLU A 34 -25.28 4.71 37.60
C GLU A 34 -23.75 4.79 37.67
N GLU A 35 -23.13 5.14 36.54
CA GLU A 35 -21.83 5.84 36.59
C GLU A 35 -22.11 7.26 37.09
N GLU A 36 -22.06 7.45 38.41
CA GLU A 36 -21.74 8.76 38.95
C GLU A 36 -20.34 9.14 38.45
N ALA A 37 -20.29 10.09 37.52
CA ALA A 37 -19.07 10.78 37.13
C ALA A 37 -18.50 11.53 38.35
N GLY A 38 -17.67 10.87 39.15
CA GLY A 38 -17.12 11.53 40.34
C GLY A 38 -16.36 10.67 41.34
N ALA A 39 -15.64 9.61 40.95
CA ALA A 39 -14.71 8.94 41.88
C ALA A 39 -13.61 8.13 41.17
N ALA A 40 -12.93 8.72 40.19
CA ALA A 40 -11.63 8.21 39.77
C ALA A 40 -10.57 8.72 40.77
N CYS A 41 -9.97 7.78 41.50
CA CYS A 41 -8.68 7.91 42.19
C CYS A 41 -8.59 8.91 43.36
N ALA A 42 -9.23 8.57 44.47
CA ALA A 42 -8.68 8.90 45.79
C ALA A 42 -8.18 7.62 46.46
N SER A 43 -7.16 7.00 45.86
CA SER A 43 -6.29 6.13 46.64
C SER A 43 -5.65 7.00 47.71
N ALA A 44 -5.96 6.70 48.97
CA ALA A 44 -5.21 7.25 50.09
C ALA A 44 -3.73 6.98 49.83
N LEU A 45 -2.98 8.05 49.57
CA LEU A 45 -1.52 8.03 49.48
C LEU A 45 -0.98 7.62 50.86
N GLY A 46 -0.83 6.31 51.07
CA GLY A 46 0.17 5.82 51.99
C GLY A 46 1.54 6.35 51.56
N PRO A 47 2.49 6.55 52.50
CA PRO A 47 3.83 6.94 52.13
C PRO A 47 4.39 5.96 51.08
N PRO A 48 5.11 6.45 50.06
CA PRO A 48 5.63 5.59 49.00
C PRO A 48 6.44 4.45 49.63
N PRO A 49 6.28 3.19 49.16
CA PRO A 49 7.21 2.15 49.55
C PRO A 49 8.62 2.62 49.21
N ARG A 50 9.54 2.54 50.17
CA ARG A 50 10.96 2.78 49.89
C ARG A 50 11.37 1.70 48.89
N ASP A 51 11.68 2.13 47.68
CA ASP A 51 12.33 1.29 46.68
C ASP A 51 13.74 0.98 47.20
N ASP A 52 13.90 -0.16 47.86
CA ASP A 52 15.20 -0.70 48.30
C ASP A 52 15.96 -1.36 47.12
N TYR A 53 15.62 -1.04 45.87
CA TYR A 53 16.29 -1.55 44.69
C TYR A 53 17.40 -0.59 44.23
N GLU A 54 18.60 -0.78 44.78
CA GLU A 54 19.82 -0.25 44.16
C GLU A 54 20.23 -1.17 42.99
N PRO A 55 20.41 -0.66 41.75
CA PRO A 55 20.83 -1.47 40.63
C PRO A 55 22.28 -1.96 40.85
N GLN A 56 22.43 -3.20 41.31
CA GLN A 56 23.73 -3.87 41.34
C GLN A 56 24.08 -4.30 39.91
N ARG A 57 25.03 -3.58 39.31
CA ARG A 57 25.66 -3.99 38.06
C ARG A 57 26.53 -5.21 38.36
N GLU A 58 26.04 -6.41 38.05
CA GLU A 58 26.90 -7.60 38.05
C GLU A 58 27.95 -7.44 36.96
N GLU A 59 29.14 -6.98 37.34
CA GLU A 59 30.33 -7.06 36.51
C GLU A 59 30.79 -8.52 36.50
N ARG A 60 30.17 -9.34 35.64
CA ARG A 60 30.72 -10.65 35.31
C ARG A 60 32.16 -10.44 34.82
N PRO A 61 33.18 -11.01 35.50
CA PRO A 61 34.54 -10.93 34.99
C PRO A 61 34.55 -11.57 33.61
N LEU A 62 35.14 -10.88 32.63
CA LEU A 62 35.35 -11.43 31.29
C LEU A 62 36.21 -12.69 31.43
N GLY A 63 35.56 -13.85 31.45
CA GLY A 63 36.22 -15.11 31.16
C GLY A 63 36.84 -15.06 29.76
N PRO A 64 37.86 -15.88 29.47
CA PRO A 64 38.46 -15.93 28.15
C PRO A 64 37.36 -16.20 27.12
N ALA A 65 37.20 -15.25 26.18
CA ALA A 65 36.12 -15.26 25.23
C ALA A 65 36.09 -16.62 24.50
N PRO A 66 34.96 -17.36 24.54
CA PRO A 66 34.81 -18.49 23.64
C PRO A 66 34.95 -17.93 22.22
N ARG A 67 35.77 -18.58 21.39
CA ARG A 67 35.85 -18.33 19.96
C ARG A 67 34.54 -18.79 19.31
N THR A 68 33.43 -18.18 19.66
CA THR A 68 32.22 -18.23 18.86
C THR A 68 32.59 -17.49 17.59
N GLN A 69 32.73 -18.23 16.49
CA GLN A 69 32.84 -17.64 15.17
C GLN A 69 31.77 -16.55 15.09
N ALA A 70 32.19 -15.31 14.96
CA ALA A 70 31.29 -14.20 14.76
C ALA A 70 30.52 -14.53 13.49
N ARG A 71 29.30 -15.08 13.63
CA ARG A 71 28.31 -15.00 12.58
C ARG A 71 28.23 -13.52 12.31
N THR A 72 28.77 -13.08 11.18
CA THR A 72 28.60 -11.73 10.67
C THR A 72 27.11 -11.46 10.75
N LEU A 73 26.71 -10.64 11.72
CA LEU A 73 25.38 -10.09 11.81
C LEU A 73 25.21 -9.27 10.54
N GLN A 74 24.69 -9.92 9.50
CA GLN A 74 24.38 -9.29 8.25
C GLN A 74 23.16 -8.44 8.51
N ARG A 75 23.40 -7.22 8.99
CA ARG A 75 22.34 -6.23 9.19
C ARG A 75 21.62 -6.06 7.86
N PRO A 76 20.31 -6.33 7.80
CA PRO A 76 19.54 -6.07 6.59
C PRO A 76 19.72 -4.61 6.16
N ARG A 77 19.99 -4.41 4.87
CA ARG A 77 20.16 -3.06 4.32
C ARG A 77 18.85 -2.26 4.25
N TYR A 78 17.71 -2.93 4.44
CA TYR A 78 16.38 -2.37 4.24
C TYR A 78 15.47 -2.63 5.43
N TYR A 79 14.70 -1.61 5.80
CA TYR A 79 13.71 -1.64 6.88
C TYR A 79 12.64 -2.73 6.69
N SER A 80 12.27 -3.02 5.44
CA SER A 80 11.33 -4.08 5.09
C SER A 80 11.82 -5.46 5.56
N THR A 81 13.11 -5.74 5.42
CA THR A 81 13.70 -7.02 5.83
C THR A 81 13.83 -7.13 7.36
N GLU A 82 14.11 -6.02 8.06
CA GLU A 82 14.12 -5.96 9.54
C GLU A 82 12.72 -6.18 10.12
N LEU A 83 11.69 -5.65 9.46
CA LEU A 83 10.29 -5.83 9.85
C LEU A 83 9.68 -7.16 9.41
N GLY A 84 10.41 -7.99 8.66
CA GLY A 84 9.88 -9.22 8.07
C GLY A 84 8.73 -8.97 7.10
N MET A 85 8.72 -7.81 6.43
CA MET A 85 7.74 -7.51 5.38
C MET A 85 7.95 -8.42 4.20
N ARG A 86 6.92 -9.20 3.89
CA ARG A 86 6.89 -10.15 2.77
C ARG A 86 6.34 -9.48 1.51
N GLY A 87 6.76 -9.95 0.36
CA GLY A 87 6.11 -9.68 -0.91
C GLY A 87 4.74 -10.35 -0.95
N SER A 88 3.77 -9.72 -1.62
CA SER A 88 2.40 -10.24 -1.63
C SER A 88 2.28 -11.56 -2.40
N LEU A 89 2.96 -11.71 -3.54
CA LEU A 89 2.79 -12.86 -4.42
C LEU A 89 4.09 -13.26 -5.11
N LEU A 90 4.32 -14.57 -5.25
CA LEU A 90 5.32 -15.17 -6.12
C LEU A 90 4.65 -16.17 -7.08
N THR A 91 4.93 -16.05 -8.38
CA THR A 91 4.38 -16.96 -9.39
C THR A 91 5.41 -17.98 -9.86
N GLY A 92 5.08 -19.26 -9.71
CA GLY A 92 5.80 -20.40 -10.24
C GLY A 92 5.14 -20.97 -11.49
N VAL A 93 5.90 -21.10 -12.58
CA VAL A 93 5.40 -21.60 -13.87
C VAL A 93 6.04 -22.94 -14.17
N LEU A 94 5.24 -23.99 -14.29
CA LEU A 94 5.69 -25.32 -14.67
C LEU A 94 5.78 -25.42 -16.18
N SER A 95 6.98 -25.72 -16.71
CA SER A 95 7.23 -25.69 -18.15
C SER A 95 8.27 -26.71 -18.62
N SER A 96 8.40 -26.93 -19.92
CA SER A 96 9.38 -27.83 -20.53
C SER A 96 10.54 -27.06 -21.19
N GLU A 97 11.60 -27.77 -21.56
CA GLU A 97 12.73 -27.19 -22.29
C GLU A 97 12.32 -26.62 -23.66
N GLU A 98 11.35 -27.25 -24.33
CA GLU A 98 10.84 -26.83 -25.64
C GLU A 98 10.08 -25.50 -25.58
N ALA A 99 9.32 -25.28 -24.50
CA ALA A 99 8.48 -24.10 -24.31
C ALA A 99 9.26 -22.83 -23.93
N LEU A 100 10.56 -22.97 -23.66
CA LEU A 100 11.41 -21.90 -23.16
C LEU A 100 11.51 -20.69 -24.11
N LYS A 101 11.64 -20.94 -25.42
CA LYS A 101 11.80 -19.89 -26.44
C LYS A 101 10.47 -19.32 -26.94
N SER A 102 9.36 -20.02 -26.72
CA SER A 102 8.03 -19.66 -27.22
C SER A 102 7.10 -19.18 -26.11
N GLN A 103 6.50 -20.08 -25.34
CA GLN A 103 5.46 -19.76 -24.36
C GLN A 103 6.05 -19.04 -23.15
N ILE A 104 7.18 -19.51 -22.61
CA ILE A 104 7.85 -18.86 -21.47
C ILE A 104 8.27 -17.44 -21.82
N ALA A 105 8.87 -17.23 -22.99
CA ALA A 105 9.26 -15.90 -23.44
C ALA A 105 8.03 -14.97 -23.53
N ALA A 106 6.93 -15.45 -24.11
CA ALA A 106 5.70 -14.67 -24.22
C ALA A 106 5.04 -14.38 -22.85
N LEU A 107 5.01 -15.35 -21.94
CA LEU A 107 4.50 -15.18 -20.58
C LEU A 107 5.35 -14.17 -19.79
N ASN A 108 6.68 -14.26 -19.91
CA ASN A 108 7.61 -13.32 -19.27
C ASN A 108 7.38 -11.89 -19.78
N HIS A 109 7.29 -11.69 -21.10
CA HIS A 109 7.05 -10.36 -21.66
C HIS A 109 5.70 -9.75 -21.28
N THR A 110 4.66 -10.57 -21.15
CA THR A 110 3.30 -10.12 -20.81
C THR A 110 3.08 -9.90 -19.31
N THR A 111 3.67 -10.76 -18.47
CA THR A 111 3.40 -10.81 -17.02
C THR A 111 4.46 -10.06 -16.21
N ALA A 112 5.75 -10.16 -16.56
CA ALA A 112 6.85 -9.67 -15.71
C ALA A 112 6.87 -8.16 -15.50
N ARG A 113 6.30 -7.39 -16.43
CA ARG A 113 6.18 -5.94 -16.28
C ARG A 113 5.25 -5.54 -15.13
N LEU A 114 4.21 -6.33 -14.88
CA LEU A 114 3.19 -6.05 -13.87
C LEU A 114 3.44 -6.85 -12.59
N HIS A 115 4.08 -8.01 -12.72
CA HIS A 115 4.39 -8.91 -11.63
C HIS A 115 5.82 -9.46 -11.80
N PRO A 116 6.85 -8.80 -11.22
CA PRO A 116 8.25 -9.16 -11.46
C PRO A 116 8.70 -10.46 -10.75
N ALA A 117 7.91 -10.96 -9.80
CA ALA A 117 8.20 -12.18 -9.04
C ALA A 117 7.74 -13.43 -9.82
N LEU A 118 8.47 -13.78 -10.88
CA LEU A 118 8.20 -14.93 -11.73
C LEU A 118 9.39 -15.90 -11.75
N LYS A 119 9.10 -17.19 -11.53
CA LYS A 119 10.08 -18.28 -11.66
C LYS A 119 9.55 -19.37 -12.58
N PHE A 120 10.41 -19.81 -13.49
CA PHE A 120 10.10 -20.86 -14.46
C PHE A 120 10.80 -22.15 -14.04
N PHE A 121 10.03 -23.21 -13.89
CA PHE A 121 10.49 -24.53 -13.49
C PHE A 121 10.51 -25.46 -14.69
N ILE A 122 11.72 -25.86 -15.10
CA ILE A 122 11.94 -26.74 -16.25
C ILE A 122 12.53 -28.07 -15.81
N THR A 123 12.16 -29.14 -16.50
CA THR A 123 12.84 -30.44 -16.42
C THR A 123 13.97 -30.42 -17.44
N ALA A 124 15.21 -30.38 -16.96
CA ALA A 124 16.40 -30.32 -17.79
C ALA A 124 17.13 -31.67 -17.75
N SER A 125 17.45 -32.21 -18.93
CA SER A 125 18.21 -33.46 -19.04
C SER A 125 19.64 -33.32 -18.48
N ALA A 126 20.19 -32.11 -18.44
CA ALA A 126 21.47 -31.77 -17.83
C ALA A 126 21.49 -30.34 -17.28
N MET A 127 22.18 -30.06 -16.17
CA MET A 127 22.27 -28.69 -15.62
C MET A 127 22.94 -27.70 -16.58
N SER A 128 23.78 -28.17 -17.49
CA SER A 128 24.41 -27.36 -18.55
C SER A 128 23.45 -26.93 -19.66
N SER A 129 22.27 -27.56 -19.79
CA SER A 129 21.25 -27.16 -20.76
C SER A 129 20.31 -26.07 -20.24
N VAL A 130 20.38 -25.73 -18.95
CA VAL A 130 19.64 -24.61 -18.37
C VAL A 130 20.33 -23.32 -18.81
N PRO A 131 19.70 -22.48 -19.65
CA PRO A 131 20.31 -21.22 -20.02
C PRO A 131 20.32 -20.29 -18.80
N GLY A 132 21.40 -19.53 -18.64
CA GLY A 132 21.67 -18.66 -17.48
C GLY A 132 20.75 -17.45 -17.35
N LEU A 133 19.44 -17.61 -17.57
CA LEU A 133 18.43 -16.61 -17.26
C LEU A 133 18.12 -16.67 -15.75
N ALA A 134 18.21 -15.53 -15.08
CA ALA A 134 18.03 -15.38 -13.63
C ALA A 134 16.67 -15.87 -13.06
N ASN A 135 15.71 -16.21 -13.93
CA ASN A 135 14.36 -16.62 -13.55
C ASN A 135 14.04 -18.08 -13.88
N VAL A 136 14.98 -18.86 -14.42
CA VAL A 136 14.76 -20.26 -14.81
C VAL A 136 15.48 -21.19 -13.83
N VAL A 137 14.75 -22.18 -13.34
CA VAL A 137 15.24 -23.21 -12.41
C VAL A 137 15.04 -24.56 -13.08
N GLY A 138 16.14 -25.28 -13.28
CA GLY A 138 16.12 -26.61 -13.89
C GLY A 138 16.24 -27.73 -12.86
N PHE A 139 15.40 -28.76 -13.00
CA PHE A 139 15.49 -30.00 -12.24
C PHE A 139 16.00 -31.13 -13.13
N THR A 140 16.86 -32.00 -12.58
CA THR A 140 17.42 -33.15 -13.30
C THR A 140 16.53 -34.40 -13.27
N ASP A 141 15.46 -34.39 -12.48
CA ASP A 141 14.52 -35.50 -12.41
C ASP A 141 13.58 -35.46 -13.62
N THR A 142 13.61 -36.52 -14.44
CA THR A 142 12.84 -36.63 -15.68
C THR A 142 11.41 -37.12 -15.46
N ARG A 143 11.04 -37.49 -14.23
CA ARG A 143 9.67 -37.96 -13.91
C ARG A 143 8.70 -36.79 -13.90
N GLU A 144 7.85 -36.70 -14.92
CA GLU A 144 6.87 -35.60 -15.05
C GLU A 144 5.96 -35.45 -13.83
N MET A 145 5.46 -36.57 -13.27
CA MET A 145 4.56 -36.56 -12.11
C MET A 145 5.14 -35.84 -10.88
N LEU A 146 6.47 -35.75 -10.76
CA LEU A 146 7.16 -35.13 -9.62
C LEU A 146 7.52 -33.66 -9.84
N LYS A 147 7.37 -33.17 -11.06
CA LYS A 147 7.70 -31.79 -11.43
C LYS A 147 6.98 -30.74 -10.56
N PRO A 148 5.68 -30.86 -10.23
CA PRO A 148 5.03 -29.91 -9.32
C PRO A 148 5.64 -29.93 -7.91
N PHE A 149 6.05 -31.10 -7.41
CA PHE A 149 6.64 -31.23 -6.07
C PHE A 149 8.05 -30.66 -5.99
N HIS A 150 8.86 -30.81 -7.05
CA HIS A 150 10.17 -30.16 -7.14
C HIS A 150 10.02 -28.63 -7.14
N ALA A 151 9.02 -28.10 -7.85
CA ALA A 151 8.71 -26.67 -7.83
C ALA A 151 8.24 -26.21 -6.44
N LEU A 152 7.30 -26.90 -5.80
CA LEU A 152 6.80 -26.57 -4.46
C LEU A 152 7.92 -26.62 -3.42
N LYS A 153 8.78 -27.64 -3.48
CA LYS A 153 9.97 -27.74 -2.62
C LYS A 153 10.89 -26.53 -2.80
N TYR A 154 11.22 -26.18 -4.04
CA TYR A 154 12.10 -25.05 -4.31
C TYR A 154 11.49 -23.72 -3.83
N LEU A 155 10.18 -23.52 -4.02
CA LEU A 155 9.48 -22.34 -3.52
C LEU A 155 9.51 -22.27 -1.99
N ALA A 156 9.29 -23.39 -1.31
CA ALA A 156 9.34 -23.47 0.14
C ALA A 156 10.77 -23.25 0.69
N ASP A 157 11.79 -23.88 0.11
CA ASP A 157 13.17 -23.77 0.59
C ASP A 157 13.74 -22.35 0.45
N ASN A 158 13.35 -21.61 -0.59
CA ASN A 158 13.99 -20.32 -0.93
C ASN A 158 13.11 -19.09 -0.64
N TYR A 159 11.78 -19.21 -0.70
CA TYR A 159 10.88 -18.05 -0.73
C TYR A 159 9.78 -18.06 0.33
N LEU A 160 9.72 -19.09 1.18
CA LEU A 160 8.70 -19.21 2.22
C LEU A 160 8.76 -18.06 3.26
N GLU A 161 9.92 -17.43 3.45
CA GLU A 161 10.04 -16.28 4.35
C GLU A 161 9.87 -14.94 3.63
N GLU A 162 9.91 -14.94 2.29
CA GLU A 162 9.90 -13.73 1.46
C GLU A 162 8.50 -13.38 0.93
N TYR A 163 7.59 -14.34 0.76
CA TYR A 163 6.28 -14.12 0.13
C TYR A 163 5.09 -14.70 0.91
N ASP A 164 3.94 -14.02 0.83
CA ASP A 164 2.70 -14.41 1.50
C ASP A 164 1.84 -15.38 0.68
N PHE A 165 1.82 -15.21 -0.64
CA PHE A 165 1.06 -16.07 -1.54
C PHE A 165 1.94 -16.63 -2.65
N PHE A 166 1.62 -17.84 -3.08
CA PHE A 166 2.30 -18.58 -4.15
C PHE A 166 1.26 -18.98 -5.20
N PHE A 167 1.48 -18.56 -6.44
CA PHE A 167 0.62 -18.92 -7.56
C PHE A 167 1.35 -19.92 -8.46
N LEU A 168 0.80 -21.11 -8.65
CA LEU A 168 1.37 -22.17 -9.47
C LEU A 168 0.53 -22.37 -10.73
N VAL A 169 1.16 -22.34 -11.90
CA VAL A 169 0.46 -22.41 -13.19
C VAL A 169 1.29 -23.15 -14.25
N SER A 170 0.65 -23.69 -15.29
CA SER A 170 1.34 -24.24 -16.46
C SER A 170 1.81 -23.16 -17.45
N ASP A 171 2.76 -23.51 -18.30
CA ASP A 171 3.19 -22.69 -19.44
C ASP A 171 2.15 -22.53 -20.55
N THR A 172 1.08 -23.34 -20.52
CA THR A 172 -0.06 -23.25 -21.42
C THR A 172 -1.15 -22.29 -20.93
N ALA A 173 -0.97 -21.60 -19.80
CA ALA A 173 -1.97 -20.64 -19.32
C ALA A 173 -1.50 -19.20 -19.52
N PHE A 174 -2.37 -18.36 -20.10
CA PHE A 174 -2.20 -16.91 -20.07
C PHE A 174 -2.63 -16.37 -18.72
N VAL A 175 -1.78 -15.57 -18.07
CA VAL A 175 -2.05 -14.98 -16.73
C VAL A 175 -2.38 -13.50 -16.86
N ASN A 176 -3.56 -13.10 -16.39
CA ASN A 176 -3.92 -11.71 -16.22
C ASN A 176 -3.30 -11.16 -14.93
N ALA A 177 -2.05 -10.67 -15.02
CA ALA A 177 -1.30 -10.16 -13.89
C ALA A 177 -2.02 -9.06 -13.09
N ARG A 178 -2.82 -8.21 -13.76
CA ARG A 178 -3.58 -7.14 -13.08
C ARG A 178 -4.65 -7.73 -12.17
N ARG A 179 -5.49 -8.62 -12.72
CA ARG A 179 -6.58 -9.24 -11.97
C ARG A 179 -6.04 -10.15 -10.86
N LEU A 180 -4.94 -10.86 -11.11
CA LEU A 180 -4.28 -11.68 -10.09
C LEU A 180 -3.74 -10.85 -8.91
N THR A 181 -3.09 -9.72 -9.19
CA THR A 181 -2.55 -8.83 -8.14
C THR A 181 -3.68 -8.15 -7.37
N GLU A 182 -4.76 -7.77 -8.05
CA GLU A 182 -5.96 -7.23 -7.41
C GLU A 182 -6.58 -8.25 -6.45
N LEU A 183 -6.81 -9.48 -6.92
CA LEU A 183 -7.33 -10.59 -6.13
C LEU A 183 -6.48 -10.81 -4.86
N VAL A 184 -5.16 -10.95 -5.01
CA VAL A 184 -4.26 -11.20 -3.87
C VAL A 184 -4.23 -10.03 -2.88
N SER A 185 -4.37 -8.79 -3.34
CA SER A 185 -4.38 -7.64 -2.42
C SER A 185 -5.65 -7.53 -1.57
N GLN A 186 -6.71 -8.26 -1.93
CA GLN A 186 -7.97 -8.33 -1.20
C GLN A 186 -8.03 -9.52 -0.23
N LEU A 187 -7.09 -10.47 -0.33
CA LEU A 187 -7.03 -11.65 0.52
C LEU A 187 -6.24 -11.38 1.81
N SER A 188 -6.73 -11.90 2.93
CA SER A 188 -6.06 -11.87 4.22
C SER A 188 -4.96 -12.93 4.28
N VAL A 189 -3.76 -12.51 4.69
CA VAL A 189 -2.57 -13.37 4.88
C VAL A 189 -2.75 -14.37 6.03
N SER A 190 -3.69 -14.13 6.94
CA SER A 190 -3.88 -14.95 8.16
C SER A 190 -4.67 -16.23 7.94
N GLU A 191 -5.33 -16.41 6.79
CA GLU A 191 -6.15 -17.59 6.51
C GLU A 191 -5.47 -18.55 5.54
N ASP A 192 -5.73 -19.84 5.73
CA ASP A 192 -5.23 -20.89 4.86
C ASP A 192 -6.06 -20.93 3.57
N ILE A 193 -5.45 -20.47 2.49
CA ILE A 193 -6.10 -20.38 1.18
C ILE A 193 -5.52 -21.43 0.22
N TYR A 194 -6.42 -22.24 -0.33
CA TYR A 194 -6.20 -23.10 -1.50
C TYR A 194 -7.30 -22.81 -2.52
N MET A 195 -6.97 -21.97 -3.50
CA MET A 195 -7.95 -21.38 -4.41
C MET A 195 -7.61 -21.68 -5.87
N GLY A 196 -8.63 -21.99 -6.66
CA GLY A 196 -8.49 -22.29 -8.07
C GLY A 196 -9.80 -22.75 -8.68
N THR A 197 -9.81 -23.04 -9.98
CA THR A 197 -10.98 -23.64 -10.63
C THR A 197 -11.04 -25.13 -10.29
N VAL A 198 -12.17 -25.58 -9.75
CA VAL A 198 -12.39 -26.99 -9.46
C VAL A 198 -12.39 -27.77 -10.78
N ALA A 199 -11.59 -28.83 -10.85
CA ALA A 199 -11.56 -29.70 -12.01
C ALA A 199 -12.93 -30.37 -12.20
N GLU A 200 -13.35 -30.55 -13.46
CA GLU A 200 -14.60 -31.22 -13.82
C GLU A 200 -14.52 -32.76 -13.69
N ASP A 201 -13.42 -33.26 -13.14
CA ASP A 201 -13.16 -34.68 -12.90
C ASP A 201 -13.75 -35.11 -11.53
N ASP A 202 -13.90 -36.42 -11.29
CA ASP A 202 -14.37 -37.01 -10.02
C ASP A 202 -13.49 -36.67 -8.79
N SER A 203 -12.35 -36.01 -9.02
CA SER A 203 -11.34 -35.72 -8.01
C SER A 203 -11.60 -34.43 -7.21
N HIS A 204 -12.39 -33.49 -7.75
CA HIS A 204 -12.73 -32.21 -7.13
C HIS A 204 -11.54 -31.34 -6.65
N TYR A 205 -10.33 -31.56 -7.20
CA TYR A 205 -9.14 -30.76 -6.89
C TYR A 205 -9.02 -29.50 -7.78
N CYS A 206 -8.18 -28.54 -7.40
CA CYS A 206 -7.97 -27.35 -8.23
C CYS A 206 -7.15 -27.70 -9.48
N LEU A 207 -7.68 -27.32 -10.64
CA LEU A 207 -7.07 -27.57 -11.93
C LEU A 207 -5.79 -26.74 -12.10
N LEU A 208 -4.66 -27.42 -12.29
CA LEU A 208 -3.34 -26.79 -12.37
C LEU A 208 -3.13 -25.99 -13.66
N GLU A 209 -3.73 -26.43 -14.77
CA GLU A 209 -3.71 -25.69 -16.04
C GLU A 209 -4.43 -24.34 -15.92
N GLY A 210 -5.47 -24.28 -15.07
CA GLY A 210 -6.18 -23.05 -14.76
C GLY A 210 -5.46 -22.18 -13.74
N GLY A 211 -4.33 -22.62 -13.17
CA GLY A 211 -3.61 -21.93 -12.11
C GLY A 211 -4.22 -22.14 -10.73
N VAL A 212 -3.35 -22.25 -9.73
CA VAL A 212 -3.68 -22.54 -8.33
C VAL A 212 -2.99 -21.53 -7.44
N LEU A 213 -3.74 -20.92 -6.54
CA LEU A 213 -3.25 -20.00 -5.52
C LEU A 213 -3.15 -20.71 -4.16
N LEU A 214 -1.97 -20.62 -3.56
CA LEU A 214 -1.63 -21.19 -2.25
C LEU A 214 -1.18 -20.07 -1.32
N SER A 215 -1.71 -20.07 -0.09
CA SER A 215 -1.18 -19.24 1.00
C SER A 215 0.16 -19.79 1.52
N ASN A 216 0.93 -18.93 2.22
CA ASN A 216 2.19 -19.30 2.85
C ASN A 216 2.06 -20.50 3.81
N SER A 217 1.01 -20.50 4.62
CA SER A 217 0.72 -21.57 5.59
C SER A 217 0.47 -22.92 4.90
N VAL A 218 -0.28 -22.91 3.80
CA VAL A 218 -0.53 -24.12 2.99
C VAL A 218 0.76 -24.64 2.36
N LEU A 219 1.60 -23.77 1.79
CA LEU A 219 2.89 -24.20 1.24
C LEU A 219 3.83 -24.76 2.34
N ARG A 220 3.82 -24.16 3.54
CA ARG A 220 4.56 -24.65 4.70
C ARG A 220 4.08 -26.04 5.15
N ALA A 221 2.77 -26.26 5.17
CA ALA A 221 2.19 -27.56 5.50
C ALA A 221 2.61 -28.64 4.48
N ILE A 222 2.51 -28.32 3.18
CA ILE A 222 2.98 -29.19 2.09
C ILE A 222 4.46 -29.53 2.24
N HIS A 223 5.29 -28.54 2.57
CA HIS A 223 6.73 -28.74 2.72
C HIS A 223 7.06 -29.72 3.85
N ASN A 224 6.33 -29.66 4.98
CA ASN A 224 6.54 -30.58 6.10
C ASN A 224 6.17 -32.03 5.77
N GLU A 225 5.16 -32.24 4.91
CA GLU A 225 4.67 -33.57 4.50
C GLU A 225 5.11 -33.96 3.07
N LEU A 226 6.16 -33.33 2.55
CA LEU A 226 6.57 -33.49 1.16
C LEU A 226 6.95 -34.94 0.83
N ASP A 227 7.56 -35.65 1.78
CA ASP A 227 7.91 -37.07 1.65
C ASP A 227 6.68 -37.94 1.43
N TRP A 228 5.58 -37.66 2.14
CA TRP A 228 4.31 -38.33 1.91
C TRP A 228 3.77 -37.99 0.53
N CYS A 229 3.79 -36.72 0.14
CA CYS A 229 3.25 -36.27 -1.14
C CYS A 229 3.94 -36.92 -2.35
N VAL A 230 5.27 -37.02 -2.31
CA VAL A 230 6.07 -37.66 -3.38
C VAL A 230 5.82 -39.18 -3.44
N ARG A 231 5.69 -39.87 -2.29
CA ARG A 231 5.40 -41.31 -2.28
C ARG A 231 4.00 -41.64 -2.77
N ASN A 232 3.08 -40.70 -2.58
CA ASN A 232 1.69 -40.85 -2.93
C ASN A 232 1.37 -40.29 -4.31
N SER A 233 2.32 -39.81 -5.11
CA SER A 233 2.04 -39.35 -6.47
C SER A 233 1.99 -40.52 -7.47
N TYR A 234 0.79 -40.85 -7.97
CA TYR A 234 0.59 -41.94 -8.93
C TYR A 234 -0.27 -41.54 -10.13
N SER A 235 -0.94 -40.39 -10.08
CA SER A 235 -1.77 -39.93 -11.18
C SER A 235 -0.90 -39.29 -12.27
N PRO A 236 -1.19 -39.51 -13.57
CA PRO A 236 -0.56 -38.75 -14.65
C PRO A 236 -0.94 -37.27 -14.60
N HIS A 237 -2.07 -36.93 -13.97
CA HIS A 237 -2.55 -35.57 -13.86
C HIS A 237 -1.92 -34.85 -12.66
N HIS A 238 -1.19 -33.77 -12.93
CA HIS A 238 -0.49 -33.01 -11.88
C HIS A 238 -1.44 -32.43 -10.82
N HIS A 239 -2.66 -32.01 -11.20
CA HIS A 239 -3.63 -31.45 -10.26
C HIS A 239 -4.12 -32.45 -9.22
N GLU A 240 -4.29 -33.72 -9.59
CA GLU A 240 -4.72 -34.76 -8.66
C GLU A 240 -3.64 -35.06 -7.61
N ASN A 241 -2.38 -35.11 -8.02
CA ASN A 241 -1.26 -35.35 -7.11
C ASN A 241 -1.09 -34.17 -6.13
N VAL A 242 -1.13 -32.92 -6.63
CA VAL A 242 -1.03 -31.72 -5.79
C VAL A 242 -2.25 -31.61 -4.87
N GLY A 243 -3.46 -31.82 -5.40
CA GLY A 243 -4.69 -31.76 -4.62
C GLY A 243 -4.73 -32.76 -3.46
N ARG A 244 -4.29 -34.00 -3.69
CA ARG A 244 -4.16 -35.02 -2.63
C ARG A 244 -3.15 -34.64 -1.57
N CYS A 245 -2.03 -34.03 -1.98
CA CYS A 245 -1.03 -33.51 -1.05
C CYS A 245 -1.60 -32.38 -0.18
N VAL A 246 -2.29 -31.40 -0.78
CA VAL A 246 -2.92 -30.29 -0.04
C VAL A 246 -3.98 -30.80 0.93
N LEU A 247 -4.82 -31.75 0.50
CA LEU A 247 -5.86 -32.34 1.33
C LEU A 247 -5.27 -33.09 2.54
N HIS A 248 -4.14 -33.77 2.35
CA HIS A 248 -3.46 -34.46 3.45
C HIS A 248 -2.72 -33.50 4.39
N ALA A 249 -1.95 -32.56 3.84
CA ALA A 249 -1.05 -31.72 4.61
C ALA A 249 -1.75 -30.52 5.28
N ALA A 250 -2.69 -29.87 4.57
CA ALA A 250 -3.37 -28.66 5.01
C ALA A 250 -4.87 -28.88 5.32
N HIS A 251 -5.42 -30.06 5.04
CA HIS A 251 -6.84 -30.38 5.25
C HIS A 251 -7.82 -29.43 4.54
N LEU A 252 -7.40 -28.87 3.41
CA LEU A 252 -8.22 -27.97 2.59
C LEU A 252 -8.74 -28.68 1.33
N ALA A 253 -9.98 -28.36 0.98
CA ALA A 253 -10.56 -28.68 -0.32
C ALA A 253 -10.39 -27.50 -1.28
N CYS A 254 -10.42 -27.77 -2.60
CA CYS A 254 -10.34 -26.71 -3.60
C CYS A 254 -11.58 -25.81 -3.52
N SER A 255 -11.38 -24.49 -3.48
CA SER A 255 -12.46 -23.51 -3.57
C SER A 255 -12.25 -22.51 -4.71
N PRO A 256 -13.27 -22.23 -5.55
CA PRO A 256 -13.21 -21.16 -6.54
C PRO A 256 -13.48 -19.78 -5.95
N ALA A 257 -13.80 -19.67 -4.66
CA ALA A 257 -14.05 -18.40 -3.99
C ALA A 257 -13.52 -18.44 -2.54
N ALA A 258 -12.95 -17.32 -2.09
CA ALA A 258 -12.44 -17.15 -0.73
C ALA A 258 -12.64 -15.69 -0.31
N GLN A 259 -13.09 -15.47 0.93
CA GLN A 259 -13.24 -14.13 1.53
C GLN A 259 -14.06 -13.12 0.71
N GLY A 260 -15.04 -13.59 -0.07
CA GLY A 260 -15.88 -12.74 -0.92
C GLY A 260 -15.28 -12.44 -2.30
N GLU A 261 -14.05 -12.85 -2.56
CA GLU A 261 -13.42 -12.80 -3.87
C GLU A 261 -13.57 -14.13 -4.63
N SER A 262 -13.68 -14.02 -5.96
CA SER A 262 -13.85 -15.17 -6.85
C SER A 262 -12.66 -15.35 -7.79
N TYR A 263 -12.27 -16.61 -7.97
CA TYR A 263 -11.25 -17.03 -8.92
C TYR A 263 -11.93 -17.63 -10.15
N ALA A 264 -11.72 -16.99 -11.30
CA ALA A 264 -12.25 -17.45 -12.56
C ALA A 264 -11.11 -17.75 -13.55
N ALA A 265 -11.07 -18.99 -14.03
CA ALA A 265 -10.22 -19.40 -15.15
C ALA A 265 -11.12 -19.71 -16.35
N VAL A 266 -10.81 -19.14 -17.51
CA VAL A 266 -11.60 -19.34 -18.73
C VAL A 266 -10.93 -20.39 -19.61
N ARG A 267 -11.69 -21.44 -19.95
CA ARG A 267 -11.25 -22.45 -20.91
C ARG A 267 -11.32 -21.88 -22.33
N ALA A 268 -10.20 -21.85 -23.05
CA ALA A 268 -10.13 -21.41 -24.43
C ALA A 268 -10.75 -22.45 -25.36
N SER A 269 -11.59 -22.00 -26.29
CA SER A 269 -12.22 -22.85 -27.30
C SER A 269 -11.19 -23.25 -28.36
N GLY A 270 -10.58 -24.42 -28.21
CA GLY A 270 -9.73 -25.05 -29.23
C GLY A 270 -8.23 -24.75 -29.08
N THR A 271 -7.41 -25.73 -29.48
CA THR A 271 -5.95 -25.71 -29.39
C THR A 271 -5.27 -24.90 -30.50
N ASP A 272 -5.96 -24.64 -31.62
CA ASP A 272 -5.38 -24.02 -32.81
C ASP A 272 -5.97 -22.68 -33.21
N GLU A 273 -7.21 -22.39 -32.79
CA GLU A 273 -7.89 -21.14 -33.10
C GLU A 273 -7.54 -20.04 -32.09
N PRO A 274 -7.52 -18.76 -32.51
CA PRO A 274 -7.38 -17.66 -31.58
C PRO A 274 -8.58 -17.65 -30.62
N PRO A 275 -8.35 -17.48 -29.31
CA PRO A 275 -9.42 -17.50 -28.31
C PRO A 275 -10.45 -16.40 -28.61
N ALA A 276 -11.74 -16.74 -28.49
CA ALA A 276 -12.83 -15.79 -28.71
C ALA A 276 -12.74 -14.63 -27.70
N LEU A 277 -12.52 -13.42 -28.23
CA LEU A 277 -12.31 -12.21 -27.41
C LEU A 277 -13.62 -11.74 -26.77
N THR A 278 -13.94 -12.29 -25.60
CA THR A 278 -15.12 -11.92 -24.81
C THR A 278 -14.75 -10.98 -23.65
N PRO A 279 -15.67 -10.10 -23.22
CA PRO A 279 -15.42 -9.22 -22.07
C PRO A 279 -15.07 -9.98 -20.78
N ALA A 280 -15.57 -11.21 -20.63
CA ALA A 280 -15.29 -12.08 -19.48
C ALA A 280 -13.80 -12.45 -19.34
N LEU A 281 -13.02 -12.42 -20.44
CA LEU A 281 -11.57 -12.67 -20.38
C LEU A 281 -10.81 -11.61 -19.58
N ALA A 282 -11.33 -10.38 -19.52
CA ALA A 282 -10.71 -9.31 -18.74
C ALA A 282 -10.96 -9.48 -17.23
N ASP A 283 -12.04 -10.16 -16.86
CA ASP A 283 -12.41 -10.44 -15.47
C ASP A 283 -11.81 -11.76 -14.95
N ALA A 284 -11.35 -12.62 -15.86
CA ALA A 284 -10.68 -13.87 -15.55
C ALA A 284 -9.22 -13.64 -15.08
N VAL A 285 -8.77 -14.51 -14.17
CA VAL A 285 -7.39 -14.55 -13.68
C VAL A 285 -6.49 -15.24 -14.70
N THR A 286 -6.97 -16.33 -15.28
CA THR A 286 -6.24 -17.12 -16.28
C THR A 286 -7.10 -17.52 -17.46
N VAL A 287 -6.45 -17.76 -18.60
CA VAL A 287 -7.05 -18.30 -19.82
C VAL A 287 -6.20 -19.47 -20.28
N PHE A 288 -6.79 -20.65 -20.43
CA PHE A 288 -6.07 -21.89 -20.72
C PHE A 288 -6.94 -22.85 -21.58
N PRO A 289 -6.37 -23.75 -22.39
CA PRO A 289 -4.97 -23.82 -22.80
C PRO A 289 -4.67 -22.83 -23.95
N VAL A 290 -3.47 -22.26 -23.94
CA VAL A 290 -2.92 -21.36 -24.94
C VAL A 290 -1.59 -21.94 -25.42
N THR A 291 -1.62 -22.56 -26.60
CA THR A 291 -0.47 -23.27 -27.17
C THR A 291 0.48 -22.32 -27.93
N LYS A 292 -0.06 -21.35 -28.68
CA LYS A 292 0.70 -20.45 -29.55
C LYS A 292 1.15 -19.19 -28.79
N ALA A 293 2.45 -18.88 -28.85
CA ALA A 293 3.02 -17.66 -28.27
C ALA A 293 2.34 -16.37 -28.77
N ALA A 294 1.91 -16.32 -30.04
CA ALA A 294 1.19 -15.18 -30.60
C ALA A 294 -0.13 -14.88 -29.86
N ASN A 295 -0.83 -15.92 -29.37
CA ASN A 295 -2.11 -15.75 -28.68
C ASN A 295 -1.92 -15.08 -27.30
N PHE A 296 -0.79 -15.27 -26.61
CA PHE A 296 -0.48 -14.56 -25.37
C PHE A 296 -0.45 -13.04 -25.58
N TYR A 297 0.18 -12.57 -26.67
CA TYR A 297 0.24 -11.14 -26.98
C TYR A 297 -1.11 -10.58 -27.40
N THR A 298 -1.90 -11.33 -28.19
CA THR A 298 -3.25 -10.93 -28.59
C THR A 298 -4.18 -10.81 -27.38
N LEU A 299 -4.16 -11.79 -26.48
CA LEU A 299 -4.90 -11.76 -25.21
C LEU A 299 -4.45 -10.57 -24.34
N HIS A 300 -3.14 -10.38 -24.18
CA HIS A 300 -2.60 -9.26 -23.41
C HIS A 300 -3.02 -7.90 -23.95
N ALA A 301 -2.98 -7.72 -25.28
CA ALA A 301 -3.40 -6.49 -25.94
C ALA A 301 -4.91 -6.25 -25.75
N TYR A 302 -5.74 -7.29 -25.88
CA TYR A 302 -7.17 -7.20 -25.66
C TYR A 302 -7.51 -6.84 -24.21
N VAL A 303 -6.98 -7.58 -23.23
CA VAL A 303 -7.19 -7.34 -21.80
C VAL A 303 -6.71 -5.94 -21.42
N SER A 304 -5.54 -5.52 -21.89
CA SER A 304 -5.02 -4.16 -21.67
C SER A 304 -5.92 -3.08 -22.25
N ARG A 305 -6.49 -3.30 -23.44
CA ARG A 305 -7.47 -2.38 -24.05
C ARG A 305 -8.74 -2.28 -23.21
N VAL A 306 -9.29 -3.39 -22.72
CA VAL A 306 -10.50 -3.40 -21.89
C VAL A 306 -10.26 -2.66 -20.57
N HIS A 307 -9.13 -2.91 -19.89
CA HIS A 307 -8.77 -2.16 -18.68
C HIS A 307 -8.60 -0.67 -18.97
N LEU A 308 -7.93 -0.29 -20.05
CA LEU A 308 -7.77 1.12 -20.42
C LEU A 308 -9.14 1.81 -20.67
N GLN A 309 -10.09 1.11 -21.29
CA GLN A 309 -11.45 1.62 -21.49
C GLN A 309 -12.21 1.78 -20.17
N ARG A 310 -12.08 0.82 -19.24
CA ARG A 310 -12.67 0.89 -17.90
C ARG A 310 -12.07 2.04 -17.09
N ASP A 311 -10.75 2.18 -17.09
CA ASP A 311 -10.05 3.29 -16.43
C ASP A 311 -10.47 4.64 -17.01
N ALA A 312 -10.59 4.76 -18.33
CA ALA A 312 -11.06 5.98 -18.98
C ALA A 312 -12.54 6.29 -18.67
N ALA A 313 -13.39 5.27 -18.52
CA ALA A 313 -14.77 5.43 -18.08
C ALA A 313 -14.83 5.89 -16.61
N GLU A 314 -14.01 5.30 -15.75
CA GLU A 314 -13.92 5.65 -14.34
C GLU A 314 -13.41 7.07 -14.13
N VAL A 315 -12.36 7.48 -14.85
CA VAL A 315 -11.88 8.87 -14.85
C VAL A 315 -12.98 9.84 -15.29
N ARG A 316 -13.77 9.51 -16.32
CA ARG A 316 -14.92 10.33 -16.73
C ARG A 316 -16.00 10.39 -15.65
N ARG A 317 -16.32 9.26 -15.01
CA ARG A 317 -17.30 9.18 -13.91
C ARG A 317 -16.87 10.04 -12.72
N LEU A 318 -15.61 9.91 -12.30
CA LEU A 318 -15.02 10.70 -11.22
C LEU A 318 -15.02 12.19 -11.57
N ARG A 319 -14.62 12.57 -12.78
CA ARG A 319 -14.70 13.98 -13.25
C ARG A 319 -16.13 14.51 -13.20
N ALA A 320 -17.12 13.75 -13.66
CA ALA A 320 -18.52 14.16 -13.59
C ALA A 320 -19.03 14.29 -12.13
N ALA A 321 -18.60 13.39 -11.24
CA ALA A 321 -18.89 13.49 -9.81
C ALA A 321 -18.28 14.75 -9.18
N LEU A 322 -17.04 15.10 -9.54
CA LEU A 322 -16.38 16.35 -9.11
C LEU A 322 -17.16 17.58 -9.60
N TRP A 323 -17.56 17.62 -10.87
CA TRP A 323 -18.36 18.73 -11.41
C TRP A 323 -19.71 18.91 -10.71
N ARG A 324 -20.41 17.83 -10.35
CA ARG A 324 -21.65 17.90 -9.54
C ARG A 324 -21.42 18.47 -8.15
N GLY A 325 -20.24 18.26 -7.58
CA GLY A 325 -19.82 18.85 -6.31
C GLY A 325 -19.44 20.33 -6.41
N ALA A 326 -19.19 20.85 -7.62
CA ALA A 326 -18.61 22.18 -7.82
C ALA A 326 -19.39 23.36 -7.21
N PRO A 327 -20.74 23.38 -7.24
CA PRO A 327 -21.53 24.46 -6.62
C PRO A 327 -21.35 24.56 -5.08
N ARG A 328 -20.86 23.49 -4.44
CA ARG A 328 -20.55 23.47 -2.99
C ARG A 328 -19.19 24.07 -2.66
N HIS A 329 -18.35 24.39 -3.66
CA HIS A 329 -17.08 25.08 -3.42
C HIS A 329 -17.30 26.57 -3.11
N PRO A 330 -16.40 27.20 -2.31
CA PRO A 330 -16.48 28.63 -2.03
C PRO A 330 -16.44 29.46 -3.34
N PRO A 331 -17.07 30.66 -3.37
CA PRO A 331 -17.31 31.42 -4.61
C PRO A 331 -16.07 31.65 -5.50
N HIS A 332 -14.90 31.87 -4.90
CA HIS A 332 -13.62 32.09 -5.61
C HIS A 332 -12.93 30.81 -6.09
N TYR A 333 -13.47 29.63 -5.74
CA TYR A 333 -12.92 28.32 -6.06
C TYR A 333 -13.86 27.48 -6.94
N ARG A 334 -14.96 28.05 -7.42
CA ARG A 334 -15.93 27.36 -8.30
C ARG A 334 -15.35 26.97 -9.66
N ASN A 335 -14.35 27.72 -10.14
CA ASN A 335 -13.64 27.48 -11.40
C ASN A 335 -12.23 26.90 -11.18
N ALA A 336 -11.76 26.86 -9.94
CA ALA A 336 -10.53 26.16 -9.60
C ALA A 336 -10.87 24.69 -9.51
N THR A 337 -10.14 23.85 -10.25
CA THR A 337 -10.10 22.41 -10.00
C THR A 337 -9.53 22.19 -8.61
N TRP A 338 -10.32 22.38 -7.55
CA TRP A 338 -9.93 21.94 -6.22
C TRP A 338 -9.86 20.42 -6.33
N PRO A 339 -8.67 19.82 -6.34
CA PRO A 339 -8.57 18.46 -6.79
C PRO A 339 -8.91 17.56 -5.62
N ALA A 340 -10.20 17.26 -5.45
CA ALA A 340 -10.63 16.35 -4.39
C ALA A 340 -10.06 14.94 -4.59
N GLY A 341 -9.61 14.59 -5.80
CA GLY A 341 -8.93 13.34 -6.13
C GLY A 341 -7.42 13.31 -5.88
N LEU A 342 -6.75 14.46 -5.66
CA LEU A 342 -5.32 14.50 -5.33
C LEU A 342 -5.06 14.46 -3.82
N ARG A 343 -6.10 14.24 -3.00
CA ARG A 343 -6.00 14.14 -1.53
C ARG A 343 -5.19 12.92 -1.05
N ALA A 344 -4.82 12.01 -1.93
CA ALA A 344 -3.96 10.86 -1.62
C ALA A 344 -2.61 10.94 -2.35
N ASP A 345 -2.36 11.97 -3.16
CA ASP A 345 -1.10 12.10 -3.88
C ASP A 345 0.01 12.60 -2.93
N PRO A 346 1.26 12.09 -3.08
CA PRO A 346 2.40 12.53 -2.30
C PRO A 346 2.58 14.06 -2.42
N GLY A 347 2.37 14.79 -1.33
CA GLY A 347 2.47 16.25 -1.28
C GLY A 347 1.15 17.02 -1.13
N LEU A 348 0.00 16.38 -1.38
CA LEU A 348 -1.35 16.95 -1.16
C LEU A 348 -2.19 16.14 -0.17
N ALA A 349 -1.81 14.88 0.07
CA ALA A 349 -2.35 14.12 1.18
C ALA A 349 -2.01 14.80 2.51
N PRO A 350 -2.90 14.72 3.53
CA PRO A 350 -2.46 14.93 4.89
C PRO A 350 -1.23 14.04 5.09
N PRO A 351 -0.06 14.60 5.46
CA PRO A 351 1.09 13.75 5.72
C PRO A 351 0.64 12.66 6.70
N PRO A 352 0.90 11.37 6.40
CA PRO A 352 0.67 10.35 7.41
C PRO A 352 1.43 10.79 8.66
N PRO A 353 0.83 10.64 9.85
CA PRO A 353 1.49 11.09 11.07
C PRO A 353 2.84 10.37 11.19
N ASP A 354 3.93 11.11 11.42
CA ASP A 354 5.31 10.55 11.47
C ASP A 354 5.42 9.44 12.54
N SER A 355 4.57 9.52 13.56
CA SER A 355 4.41 8.54 14.61
C SER A 355 2.93 8.27 14.90
N ARG A 356 2.61 7.14 15.55
CA ARG A 356 1.27 6.83 16.09
C ARG A 356 0.75 7.87 17.11
N PHE A 357 1.59 8.82 17.50
CA PHE A 357 1.27 9.91 18.42
C PHE A 357 1.02 11.25 17.70
N ASP A 358 1.39 11.39 16.42
CA ASP A 358 1.29 12.63 15.63
C ASP A 358 -0.06 12.80 14.93
N HIS A 359 -1.16 12.45 15.60
CA HIS A 359 -2.49 12.62 15.02
C HIS A 359 -2.86 14.11 14.92
N LEU A 360 -3.45 14.50 13.78
CA LEU A 360 -4.04 15.84 13.61
C LEU A 360 -5.21 16.03 14.60
N ARG A 361 -4.92 16.67 15.73
CA ARG A 361 -5.89 16.91 16.80
C ARG A 361 -6.89 18.01 16.45
N TRP A 362 -8.11 17.86 16.98
CA TRP A 362 -9.07 18.95 17.08
C TRP A 362 -8.79 19.72 18.36
N ILE A 363 -8.45 20.99 18.25
CA ILE A 363 -8.24 21.89 19.39
C ILE A 363 -9.55 22.61 19.63
N SER A 364 -10.18 22.38 20.78
CA SER A 364 -11.39 23.07 21.17
C SER A 364 -11.08 24.50 21.61
N PHE A 365 -12.03 25.41 21.38
CA PHE A 365 -11.90 26.81 21.73
C PHE A 365 -13.26 27.43 22.01
N ASN A 366 -13.26 28.46 22.85
CA ASN A 366 -14.37 29.40 22.98
C ASN A 366 -14.02 30.71 22.25
N ALA A 367 -14.86 31.74 22.34
CA ALA A 367 -14.60 33.00 21.63
C ALA A 367 -13.30 33.73 22.04
N THR A 368 -12.69 33.38 23.18
CA THR A 368 -11.55 34.10 23.78
C THR A 368 -10.31 33.24 24.04
N HIS A 369 -10.46 31.93 24.28
CA HIS A 369 -9.39 31.00 24.68
C HIS A 369 -9.48 29.69 23.91
N ALA A 370 -8.33 29.08 23.63
CA ALA A 370 -8.20 27.71 23.18
C ALA A 370 -7.90 26.79 24.37
N PHE A 371 -8.47 25.60 24.34
CA PHE A 371 -8.23 24.55 25.32
C PHE A 371 -7.23 23.54 24.74
N PHE A 372 -6.18 23.24 25.50
CA PHE A 372 -5.08 22.35 25.11
C PHE A 372 -4.47 22.69 23.73
N PRO A 373 -4.05 23.95 23.49
CA PRO A 373 -3.42 24.34 22.23
C PRO A 373 -2.07 23.66 21.98
N ASP A 374 -1.32 23.39 23.05
CA ASP A 374 -0.04 22.68 23.09
C ASP A 374 0.02 21.72 24.28
N ASP A 375 1.11 20.96 24.39
CA ASP A 375 1.26 19.94 25.43
C ASP A 375 1.65 20.54 26.80
N HIS A 376 1.78 21.87 26.88
CA HIS A 376 2.27 22.59 28.04
C HIS A 376 1.22 23.52 28.66
N HIS A 377 0.16 23.86 27.93
CA HIS A 377 -0.88 24.78 28.37
C HIS A 377 -2.26 24.12 28.27
N GLU A 378 -2.99 24.11 29.39
CA GLU A 378 -4.37 23.63 29.41
C GLU A 378 -5.34 24.65 28.78
N VAL A 379 -5.06 25.95 28.97
CA VAL A 379 -5.86 27.06 28.43
C VAL A 379 -4.91 28.17 27.99
N ALA A 380 -5.05 28.65 26.75
CA ALA A 380 -4.33 29.83 26.27
C ALA A 380 -5.26 30.83 25.59
N PRO A 381 -5.03 32.14 25.74
CA PRO A 381 -5.82 33.16 25.05
C PRO A 381 -5.61 33.10 23.53
N LEU A 382 -6.70 33.33 22.78
CA LEU A 382 -6.65 33.46 21.33
C LEU A 382 -6.04 34.81 20.94
N THR A 383 -4.77 34.80 20.53
CA THR A 383 -4.03 36.00 20.13
C THR A 383 -3.50 35.91 18.69
N GLY A 384 -3.19 37.07 18.10
CA GLY A 384 -2.55 37.19 16.79
C GLY A 384 -3.34 36.54 15.65
N ALA A 385 -2.64 35.79 14.79
CA ALA A 385 -3.19 35.22 13.56
C ALA A 385 -4.37 34.25 13.79
N ASN A 386 -4.37 33.50 14.91
CA ASN A 386 -5.46 32.58 15.24
C ASN A 386 -6.76 33.33 15.57
N ARG A 387 -6.65 34.49 16.23
CA ARG A 387 -7.79 35.33 16.55
C ARG A 387 -8.37 35.99 15.30
N GLU A 388 -7.52 36.58 14.47
CA GLU A 388 -7.93 37.17 13.19
C GLU A 388 -8.60 36.14 12.26
N ALA A 389 -8.03 34.93 12.21
CA ALA A 389 -8.60 33.81 11.47
C ALA A 389 -10.00 33.45 11.96
N LEU A 390 -10.17 33.35 13.28
CA LEU A 390 -11.44 33.01 13.88
C LEU A 390 -12.48 34.11 13.66
N ASP A 391 -12.11 35.38 13.83
CA ASP A 391 -13.03 36.51 13.64
C ASP A 391 -13.56 36.56 12.20
N LEU A 392 -12.70 36.32 11.20
CA LEU A 392 -13.10 36.20 9.79
C LEU A 392 -14.04 35.02 9.54
N VAL A 393 -13.73 33.86 10.14
CA VAL A 393 -14.56 32.65 10.02
C VAL A 393 -15.93 32.86 10.68
N LEU A 394 -15.98 33.50 11.85
CA LEU A 394 -17.22 33.82 12.56
C LEU A 394 -18.06 34.84 11.80
N ALA A 395 -17.45 35.89 11.23
CA ALA A 395 -18.16 36.86 10.40
C ALA A 395 -18.79 36.18 9.17
N ALA A 396 -18.04 35.33 8.48
CA ALA A 396 -18.53 34.57 7.33
C ALA A 396 -19.63 33.56 7.72
N ALA A 397 -19.46 32.84 8.83
CA ALA A 397 -20.43 31.89 9.36
C ALA A 397 -21.74 32.57 9.76
N ARG A 398 -21.68 33.75 10.41
CA ARG A 398 -22.85 34.56 10.76
C ARG A 398 -23.59 35.05 9.53
N ALA A 399 -22.87 35.65 8.56
CA ALA A 399 -23.47 36.13 7.33
C ALA A 399 -24.10 35.00 6.49
N TRP A 400 -23.47 33.82 6.47
CA TRP A 400 -24.02 32.63 5.84
C TRP A 400 -25.25 32.10 6.60
N GLY A 401 -25.16 32.00 7.93
CA GLY A 401 -26.23 31.50 8.79
C GLY A 401 -27.51 32.35 8.70
N LEU A 402 -27.39 33.68 8.78
CA LEU A 402 -28.52 34.61 8.65
C LEU A 402 -29.21 34.54 7.28
N ARG A 403 -28.46 34.23 6.20
CA ARG A 403 -29.05 34.01 4.87
C ARG A 403 -29.74 32.66 4.74
N ARG A 404 -29.24 31.63 5.43
CA ARG A 404 -29.70 30.25 5.29
C ARG A 404 -30.86 29.91 6.23
N TRP A 405 -30.91 30.55 7.39
CA TRP A 405 -31.89 30.33 8.45
C TRP A 405 -32.73 31.60 8.63
N ALA A 406 -33.87 31.67 7.94
CA ALA A 406 -34.76 32.84 7.94
C ALA A 406 -35.29 33.21 9.34
N ASP A 407 -35.41 32.22 10.23
CA ASP A 407 -35.95 32.39 11.58
C ASP A 407 -34.91 32.90 12.60
N ALA A 408 -33.62 32.94 12.23
CA ALA A 408 -32.54 33.36 13.10
C ALA A 408 -32.37 34.90 13.07
N GLY A 409 -32.58 35.54 14.22
CA GLY A 409 -32.31 36.96 14.44
C GLY A 409 -30.86 37.26 14.83
N ASP A 410 -30.20 36.35 15.56
CA ASP A 410 -28.79 36.46 15.95
C ASP A 410 -28.11 35.07 15.94
N VAL A 411 -26.81 35.04 15.62
CA VAL A 411 -25.99 33.83 15.51
C VAL A 411 -24.72 34.00 16.35
N ARG A 412 -24.66 33.32 17.50
CA ARG A 412 -23.51 33.38 18.41
C ARG A 412 -22.77 32.06 18.48
N LEU A 413 -21.44 32.12 18.56
CA LEU A 413 -20.63 30.95 18.88
C LEU A 413 -20.84 30.59 20.36
N LEU A 414 -21.11 29.33 20.65
CA LEU A 414 -20.97 28.78 22.00
C LEU A 414 -19.58 28.20 22.15
N GLU A 415 -19.27 27.21 21.32
CA GLU A 415 -18.01 26.46 21.34
C GLU A 415 -17.60 26.14 19.91
N GLY A 416 -16.30 26.00 19.70
CA GLY A 416 -15.76 25.54 18.45
C GLY A 416 -14.60 24.59 18.63
N ALA A 417 -14.24 23.89 17.57
CA ALA A 417 -12.98 23.18 17.48
C ALA A 417 -12.36 23.45 16.12
N TRP A 418 -11.04 23.62 16.06
CA TRP A 418 -10.32 23.72 14.80
C TRP A 418 -9.34 22.57 14.61
N ARG A 419 -9.03 22.27 13.35
CA ARG A 419 -7.99 21.32 12.97
C ARG A 419 -7.18 21.89 11.83
N TRP A 420 -5.87 21.91 12.01
CA TRP A 420 -4.91 22.30 10.99
C TRP A 420 -4.60 21.13 10.05
N GLU A 421 -4.84 21.28 8.75
CA GLU A 421 -4.39 20.33 7.72
C GLU A 421 -3.33 21.03 6.85
N PRO A 422 -2.03 20.75 7.05
CA PRO A 422 -0.93 21.52 6.44
C PRO A 422 -1.03 21.70 4.92
N ALA A 423 -1.49 20.67 4.20
CA ALA A 423 -1.58 20.66 2.75
C ALA A 423 -2.91 21.20 2.18
N ALA A 424 -3.92 21.44 3.02
CA ALA A 424 -5.29 21.65 2.56
C ALA A 424 -5.93 22.93 3.08
N ALA A 425 -6.19 22.98 4.40
CA ALA A 425 -7.02 24.00 4.99
C ALA A 425 -6.96 24.00 6.51
N LEU A 426 -7.37 25.12 7.11
CA LEU A 426 -7.75 25.19 8.50
C LEU A 426 -9.25 24.92 8.61
N ARG A 427 -9.62 23.80 9.23
CA ARG A 427 -11.02 23.39 9.41
C ARG A 427 -11.54 23.84 10.75
N TYR A 428 -12.81 24.21 10.79
CA TYR A 428 -13.52 24.64 11.98
C TYR A 428 -14.84 23.88 12.10
N ARG A 429 -15.16 23.46 13.31
CA ARG A 429 -16.46 22.95 13.73
C ARG A 429 -17.00 23.94 14.74
N LEU A 430 -18.09 24.62 14.42
CA LEU A 430 -18.66 25.69 15.23
C LEU A 430 -20.04 25.27 15.72
N LEU A 431 -20.22 25.21 17.03
CA LEU A 431 -21.54 25.09 17.64
C LEU A 431 -22.13 26.49 17.80
N LEU A 432 -23.13 26.78 16.99
CA LEU A 432 -23.78 28.09 16.92
C LEU A 432 -25.13 28.05 17.63
N ARG A 433 -25.37 29.06 18.48
CA ARG A 433 -26.67 29.35 19.06
C ARG A 433 -27.39 30.38 18.21
N LEU A 434 -28.56 30.00 17.70
CA LEU A 434 -29.46 30.84 16.93
C LEU A 434 -30.57 31.36 17.84
N ALA A 435 -30.69 32.68 17.96
CA ALA A 435 -31.83 33.30 18.64
C ALA A 435 -32.98 33.51 17.65
N ALA A 436 -34.19 33.05 17.99
CA ALA A 436 -35.36 33.24 17.14
C ALA A 436 -35.77 34.73 17.06
N ARG A 437 -36.16 35.18 15.85
CA ARG A 437 -36.54 36.59 15.59
C ARG A 437 -37.84 37.02 16.29
N ALA A 438 -38.72 36.07 16.62
CA ALA A 438 -40.05 36.32 17.21
C ALA A 438 -40.15 36.00 18.72
N GLY A 439 -39.02 35.81 19.41
CA GLY A 439 -38.96 35.68 20.87
C GLY A 439 -38.90 34.24 21.41
N GLY A 440 -38.06 34.05 22.44
CA GLY A 440 -38.06 32.92 23.39
C GLY A 440 -37.21 31.69 23.03
N GLY A 441 -37.14 31.30 21.76
CA GLY A 441 -36.46 30.06 21.35
C GLY A 441 -34.98 30.23 21.01
N HIS A 442 -34.13 29.33 21.51
CA HIS A 442 -32.77 29.14 21.03
C HIS A 442 -32.65 27.80 20.33
N THR A 443 -32.07 27.76 19.13
CA THR A 443 -31.74 26.50 18.45
C THR A 443 -30.24 26.38 18.29
N LEU A 444 -29.72 25.18 18.54
CA LEU A 444 -28.31 24.86 18.37
C LEU A 444 -28.08 24.27 16.99
N ARG A 445 -27.07 24.75 16.27
CA ARG A 445 -26.67 24.21 14.97
C ARG A 445 -25.16 24.03 14.94
N LEU A 446 -24.73 22.85 14.51
CA LEU A 446 -23.34 22.59 14.18
C LEU A 446 -23.06 23.04 12.74
N LEU A 447 -22.02 23.85 12.55
CA LEU A 447 -21.56 24.30 11.26
C LEU A 447 -20.09 23.89 11.06
N GLU A 448 -19.81 23.18 9.97
CA GLU A 448 -18.43 22.94 9.53
C GLU A 448 -18.01 24.02 8.54
N VAL A 449 -16.91 24.71 8.84
CA VAL A 449 -16.33 25.77 8.01
C VAL A 449 -14.90 25.39 7.64
N VAL A 450 -14.52 25.64 6.39
CA VAL A 450 -13.18 25.34 5.88
C VAL A 450 -12.57 26.63 5.36
N ARG A 451 -11.44 27.05 5.95
CA ARG A 451 -10.61 28.14 5.44
C ARG A 451 -9.46 27.56 4.61
N PRO A 452 -9.50 27.62 3.28
CA PRO A 452 -8.41 27.14 2.44
C PRO A 452 -7.16 28.04 2.61
N LEU A 453 -5.97 27.44 2.55
CA LEU A 453 -4.69 28.15 2.78
C LEU A 453 -4.19 28.95 1.56
N GLY A 454 -4.89 28.87 0.44
CA GLY A 454 -4.57 29.56 -0.79
C GLY A 454 -5.04 28.78 -2.00
N ALA A 455 -4.77 29.30 -3.20
CA ALA A 455 -4.90 28.50 -4.42
C ALA A 455 -3.74 27.48 -4.41
N ALA A 456 -4.04 26.22 -4.08
CA ALA A 456 -3.06 25.15 -4.19
C ALA A 456 -2.50 25.13 -5.61
N ARG A 457 -1.20 25.41 -5.75
CA ARG A 457 -0.50 25.37 -7.05
C ARG A 457 0.32 24.10 -7.08
N LEU A 458 -0.03 23.20 -7.99
CA LEU A 458 0.79 22.03 -8.28
C LEU A 458 2.11 22.51 -8.86
N VAL A 459 3.18 22.41 -8.07
CA VAL A 459 4.55 22.56 -8.56
C VAL A 459 5.04 21.16 -8.89
N PRO A 460 5.44 20.87 -10.14
CA PRO A 460 5.98 19.57 -10.49
C PRO A 460 7.32 19.40 -9.77
N VAL A 461 7.33 18.66 -8.66
CA VAL A 461 8.56 18.16 -8.08
C VAL A 461 9.00 17.01 -8.97
N ARG A 462 10.17 17.13 -9.61
CA ARG A 462 10.72 16.01 -10.38
C ARG A 462 11.04 14.88 -9.41
N TYR A 463 10.48 13.71 -9.66
CA TYR A 463 10.82 12.49 -8.93
C TYR A 463 12.32 12.22 -9.12
N VAL A 464 13.10 12.34 -8.05
CA VAL A 464 14.56 12.14 -8.07
C VAL A 464 14.81 10.66 -7.83
N THR A 465 15.06 9.90 -8.89
CA THR A 465 15.69 8.57 -8.78
C THR A 465 17.20 8.74 -8.60
N GLU A 466 17.91 7.73 -8.10
CA GLU A 466 19.38 7.75 -7.93
C GLU A 466 20.17 8.04 -9.23
N SER A 467 19.51 7.93 -10.38
CA SER A 467 20.02 8.26 -11.71
C SER A 467 19.83 9.73 -12.13
N ALA A 468 19.11 10.53 -11.35
CA ALA A 468 18.89 11.95 -11.64
C ALA A 468 20.12 12.77 -11.24
N ARG A 469 20.64 13.56 -12.20
CA ARG A 469 21.80 14.42 -11.99
C ARG A 469 21.48 15.52 -10.97
N LEU A 470 22.17 15.52 -9.83
CA LEU A 470 22.00 16.53 -8.78
C LEU A 470 22.72 17.82 -9.19
N SER A 471 21.96 18.89 -9.42
CA SER A 471 22.51 20.22 -9.72
C SER A 471 22.64 21.07 -8.45
N LEU A 472 23.87 21.28 -8.00
CA LEU A 472 24.22 22.16 -6.89
C LEU A 472 24.45 23.57 -7.44
N LEU A 473 23.81 24.58 -6.83
CA LEU A 473 24.00 25.97 -7.19
C LEU A 473 24.76 26.68 -6.07
N LEU A 474 25.99 27.08 -6.35
CA LEU A 474 26.85 27.81 -5.42
C LEU A 474 26.84 29.28 -5.81
N ALA A 475 26.14 30.11 -5.05
CA ALA A 475 26.18 31.56 -5.22
C ALA A 475 27.39 32.14 -4.48
N LEU A 476 28.33 32.74 -5.20
CA LEU A 476 29.50 33.39 -4.61
C LEU A 476 29.26 34.90 -4.47
N PRO A 477 29.42 35.45 -3.26
CA PRO A 477 29.36 36.90 -3.05
C PRO A 477 30.54 37.59 -3.75
N SER A 478 30.36 38.85 -4.13
CA SER A 478 31.29 39.64 -4.96
C SER A 478 32.65 39.93 -4.31
N SER A 479 32.80 39.70 -3.00
CA SER A 479 34.04 39.95 -2.27
C SER A 479 34.15 39.12 -0.98
N GLY A 480 35.37 38.64 -0.71
CA GLY A 480 35.82 38.28 0.64
C GLY A 480 35.70 36.80 1.07
N HIS A 481 35.28 35.88 0.21
CA HIS A 481 35.13 34.45 0.56
C HIS A 481 35.78 33.50 -0.47
N ASP A 482 36.85 33.96 -1.12
CA ASP A 482 37.54 33.17 -2.16
C ASP A 482 38.16 31.88 -1.59
N ASP A 483 38.70 31.94 -0.37
CA ASP A 483 39.29 30.79 0.31
C ASP A 483 38.25 29.73 0.69
N ASP A 484 37.07 30.15 1.15
CA ASP A 484 35.96 29.24 1.47
C ASP A 484 35.36 28.60 0.21
N ALA A 485 35.28 29.37 -0.88
CA ALA A 485 34.88 28.87 -2.18
C ALA A 485 35.86 27.81 -2.70
N LEU A 486 37.17 28.07 -2.55
CA LEU A 486 38.22 27.13 -2.95
C LEU A 486 38.18 25.86 -2.09
N ALA A 487 38.02 25.99 -0.77
CA ALA A 487 37.88 24.85 0.13
C ALA A 487 36.64 24.00 -0.19
N PHE A 488 35.52 24.64 -0.54
CA PHE A 488 34.31 23.94 -0.98
C PHE A 488 34.53 23.20 -2.31
N LEU A 489 35.19 23.82 -3.29
CA LEU A 489 35.49 23.20 -4.58
C LEU A 489 36.42 21.99 -4.43
N GLN A 490 37.47 22.10 -3.61
CA GLN A 490 38.38 20.98 -3.30
C GLN A 490 37.64 19.81 -2.63
N ARG A 491 36.69 20.11 -1.72
CA ARG A 491 35.88 19.08 -1.07
C ARG A 491 34.86 18.44 -2.02
N TYR A 492 34.29 19.24 -2.92
CA TYR A 492 33.40 18.75 -3.98
C TYR A 492 34.15 17.82 -4.94
N GLU A 493 35.39 18.15 -5.31
CA GLU A 493 36.24 17.30 -6.13
C GLU A 493 36.51 15.94 -5.46
N ALA A 494 36.95 15.96 -4.20
CA ALA A 494 37.27 14.74 -3.46
C ALA A 494 36.06 13.82 -3.23
N VAL A 495 34.87 14.38 -3.00
CA VAL A 495 33.67 13.62 -2.57
C VAL A 495 32.72 13.28 -3.72
N CYS A 496 32.65 14.13 -4.75
CA CYS A 496 31.67 14.00 -5.84
C CYS A 496 32.32 13.64 -7.17
N LEU A 497 33.41 14.31 -7.57
CA LEU A 497 34.08 14.05 -8.87
C LEU A 497 34.91 12.76 -8.83
N ASN A 498 35.74 12.57 -7.81
CA ASN A 498 36.59 11.38 -7.69
C ASN A 498 35.80 10.08 -7.43
N GLN A 499 34.59 10.19 -6.89
CA GLN A 499 33.69 9.04 -6.65
C GLN A 499 32.65 8.86 -7.77
N ASP A 500 32.82 9.57 -8.89
CA ASP A 500 32.01 9.45 -10.12
C ASP A 500 30.49 9.61 -9.89
N LYS A 501 30.09 10.46 -8.94
CA LYS A 501 28.68 10.70 -8.61
C LYS A 501 28.05 11.63 -9.64
N ASN A 502 26.86 11.30 -10.12
CA ASN A 502 26.11 12.05 -11.14
C ASN A 502 25.65 13.43 -10.63
N THR A 503 26.56 14.40 -10.59
CA THR A 503 26.38 15.73 -10.00
C THR A 503 26.77 16.83 -11.00
N ALA A 504 26.20 18.03 -10.86
CA ALA A 504 26.54 19.23 -11.63
C ALA A 504 26.70 20.39 -10.65
N LEU A 505 27.80 21.12 -10.69
CA LEU A 505 27.97 22.34 -9.91
C LEU A 505 27.82 23.55 -10.82
N LEU A 506 26.91 24.46 -10.46
CA LEU A 506 26.70 25.75 -11.11
C LEU A 506 27.15 26.84 -10.15
N VAL A 507 28.26 27.48 -10.47
CA VAL A 507 28.78 28.62 -9.69
C VAL A 507 28.23 29.91 -10.28
N VAL A 508 27.54 30.71 -9.47
CA VAL A 508 26.98 32.00 -9.86
C VAL A 508 27.70 33.09 -9.07
N SER A 509 28.57 33.87 -9.72
CA SER A 509 29.20 35.03 -9.11
C SER A 509 28.41 36.30 -9.44
N ASN A 510 28.04 37.06 -8.43
CA ASN A 510 27.46 38.39 -8.63
C ASN A 510 28.58 39.41 -8.82
N ALA A 511 29.10 39.59 -10.03
CA ALA A 511 29.92 40.76 -10.35
C ALA A 511 29.01 41.96 -10.62
N CYS A 512 28.98 42.95 -9.72
CA CYS A 512 28.14 44.13 -9.87
C CYS A 512 28.72 45.09 -10.92
N LEU A 513 27.92 45.28 -11.98
CA LEU A 513 27.85 46.39 -12.93
C LEU A 513 28.71 47.64 -12.64
N GLN A 514 29.75 47.85 -13.45
CA GLN A 514 30.21 49.20 -13.81
C GLN A 514 31.00 49.20 -15.13
N SER A 515 30.32 48.93 -16.25
CA SER A 515 30.56 49.54 -17.57
C SER A 515 29.59 48.91 -18.56
N TYR A 516 28.69 49.73 -19.08
CA TYR A 516 27.86 49.41 -20.24
C TYR A 516 28.77 49.11 -21.44
N ILE A 517 28.35 48.14 -22.28
CA ILE A 517 28.89 47.75 -23.59
C ILE A 517 29.86 46.54 -23.52
N LEU A 518 29.40 45.41 -24.07
CA LEU A 518 29.97 44.04 -24.06
C LEU A 518 29.76 43.21 -22.78
N CYS A 519 28.54 42.67 -22.61
CA CYS A 519 28.35 41.43 -21.86
C CYS A 519 27.67 40.40 -22.75
N THR A 520 28.42 39.89 -23.73
CA THR A 520 28.05 38.65 -24.41
C THR A 520 28.30 37.51 -23.42
N ARG A 521 27.22 36.81 -23.07
CA ARG A 521 27.18 35.55 -22.29
C ARG A 521 28.50 34.76 -22.32
N LEU A 522 29.20 34.69 -21.18
CA LEU A 522 30.19 33.66 -20.92
C LEU A 522 29.57 32.60 -20.01
N PHE A 523 28.87 31.65 -20.63
CA PHE A 523 28.51 30.37 -20.02
C PHE A 523 29.71 29.44 -20.20
N LEU A 524 30.51 29.25 -19.14
CA LEU A 524 31.52 28.19 -19.11
C LEU A 524 30.90 26.91 -18.56
N THR A 525 30.32 26.12 -19.45
CA THR A 525 29.97 24.72 -19.20
C THR A 525 31.22 23.86 -19.39
N PHE A 526 31.81 23.35 -18.30
CA PHE A 526 32.75 22.24 -18.39
C PHE A 526 31.97 20.94 -18.67
N GLY A 527 32.02 20.49 -19.91
CA GLY A 527 31.58 19.16 -20.33
C GLY A 527 32.77 18.39 -20.86
N ILE A 528 33.35 17.49 -20.06
CA ILE A 528 34.42 16.60 -20.52
C ILE A 528 33.75 15.33 -21.05
N GLY A 529 33.78 15.17 -22.38
CA GLY A 529 33.39 13.96 -23.08
C GLY A 529 34.49 12.90 -23.04
N ARG A 530 34.09 11.64 -22.91
CA ARG A 530 34.92 10.44 -23.04
C ARG A 530 35.83 10.51 -24.28
N ALA A 531 37.15 10.49 -24.07
CA ALA A 531 38.11 10.05 -25.07
C ALA A 531 38.61 8.64 -24.69
N ARG A 532 38.26 7.64 -25.49
CA ARG A 532 38.84 6.30 -25.44
C ARG A 532 40.29 6.40 -25.92
N ALA A 533 41.22 5.86 -25.13
CA ALA A 533 42.55 5.53 -25.61
C ALA A 533 42.43 4.43 -26.69
N GLY A 534 42.82 4.77 -27.91
CA GLY A 534 43.04 3.84 -29.01
C GLY A 534 44.53 3.79 -29.28
N ASP A 535 45.14 2.66 -28.93
CA ASP A 535 46.52 2.31 -29.22
C ASP A 535 46.59 1.70 -30.63
N SER A 536 47.35 2.31 -31.55
CA SER A 536 47.86 1.63 -32.76
C SER A 536 48.93 2.51 -33.44
N GLY A 537 50.18 2.05 -33.38
CA GLY A 537 51.34 2.74 -33.95
C GLY A 537 51.64 2.42 -35.42
N ARG A 538 52.81 2.95 -35.85
CA ARG A 538 53.52 2.80 -37.14
C ARG A 538 52.74 3.36 -38.33
N SER A 539 53.29 4.24 -39.16
CA SER A 539 54.67 4.48 -39.62
C SER A 539 54.89 5.95 -39.98
#